data_AF-A0A5N8ZKV3-F1
#
_entry.id   AF-A0A5N8ZKV3-F1
#
_cell.length_a   1.000
_cell.length_b   1.000
_cell.length_c   1.000
_cell.angle_alpha   90.00
_cell.angle_beta   90.00
_cell.angle_gamma   90.00
#
_symmetry.space_group_name_H-M   'P 1'
#
loop_
_entity.id
_entity.type
_entity.pdbx_description
1 polymer ?
#
loop_
_entity_poly.entity_id
_entity_poly.type
_entity_poly.pdbx_seq_one_letter_code
_entity_poly.pdbx_strand_id
1 'polypeptide(L)'
;MSPLKRVRFTFLDRLIKEPVIYRMSHDFNVITNIRRADVQEGVGWVILELEGEILEIERSLEWVRSIGVRVDPTLGDLVEP
;
A
#
# COMPACT_ATOMS: atom_id res chain seq x y z
N MET A 1 12.93 -16.14 -3.25
CA MET A 1 12.13 -15.47 -2.20
C MET A 1 11.61 -14.20 -2.84
N SER A 2 10.30 -13.99 -2.85
CA SER A 2 9.70 -12.82 -3.49
C SER A 2 10.14 -11.55 -2.74
N PRO A 3 10.40 -10.44 -3.45
CA PRO A 3 10.82 -9.20 -2.81
C PRO A 3 9.72 -8.67 -1.88
N LEU A 4 10.17 -8.06 -0.77
CA LEU A 4 9.32 -7.38 0.19
C LEU A 4 9.48 -5.87 0.04
N LYS A 5 8.38 -5.13 0.12
CA LYS A 5 8.38 -3.66 0.10
C LYS A 5 7.44 -3.08 1.15
N ARG A 6 7.89 -2.10 1.92
CA ARG A 6 7.12 -1.44 2.98
C ARG A 6 6.73 -0.03 2.60
N VAL A 7 5.43 0.18 2.55
CA VAL A 7 4.81 1.45 2.13
C VAL A 7 3.79 1.92 3.15
N ARG A 8 3.66 3.23 3.28
CA ARG A 8 2.55 3.86 4.00
C ARG A 8 1.51 4.30 3.00
N PHE A 9 0.29 3.79 3.15
CA PHE A 9 -0.87 4.34 2.46
C PHE A 9 -1.58 5.33 3.40
N THR A 10 -1.97 6.48 2.86
CA THR A 10 -2.82 7.45 3.55
C THR A 10 -4.10 7.64 2.73
N PHE A 11 -5.23 7.32 3.35
CA PHE A 11 -6.57 7.44 2.80
C PHE A 11 -7.20 8.74 3.29
N LEU A 12 -7.72 9.54 2.36
CA LEU A 12 -8.42 10.79 2.65
C LEU A 12 -9.91 10.66 2.36
N ASP A 13 -10.73 11.31 3.18
CA ASP A 13 -12.17 11.45 3.04
C ASP A 13 -12.88 10.13 2.71
N ARG A 14 -13.52 10.09 1.54
CA ARG A 14 -14.32 8.97 1.05
C ARG A 14 -13.52 7.70 0.76
N LEU A 15 -12.20 7.80 0.56
CA LEU A 15 -11.37 6.64 0.19
C LEU A 15 -11.26 5.60 1.31
N ILE A 16 -11.54 5.97 2.56
CA ILE A 16 -11.56 5.03 3.70
C ILE A 16 -12.66 3.97 3.54
N LYS A 17 -13.73 4.28 2.80
CA LYS A 17 -14.85 3.36 2.56
C LYS A 17 -14.60 2.40 1.40
N GLU A 18 -13.51 2.56 0.67
CA GLU A 18 -13.17 1.76 -0.50
C GLU A 18 -12.30 0.55 -0.12
N PRO A 19 -12.55 -0.65 -0.67
CA PRO A 19 -11.77 -1.85 -0.36
C PRO A 19 -10.44 -1.90 -1.14
N VAL A 20 -9.65 -0.83 -1.07
CA VAL A 20 -8.45 -0.63 -1.90
C VAL A 20 -7.43 -1.74 -1.69
N ILE A 21 -7.12 -2.11 -0.44
CA ILE A 21 -6.13 -3.16 -0.13
C ILE A 21 -6.58 -4.51 -0.69
N TYR A 22 -7.88 -4.83 -0.59
CA TYR A 22 -8.44 -6.06 -1.16
C TYR A 22 -8.33 -6.09 -2.69
N ARG A 23 -8.75 -5.00 -3.36
CA ARG A 23 -8.65 -4.89 -4.83
C ARG A 23 -7.19 -4.99 -5.29
N MET A 24 -6.27 -4.34 -4.57
CA MET A 24 -4.84 -4.43 -4.86
C MET A 24 -4.35 -5.88 -4.88
N SER A 25 -4.66 -6.67 -3.84
CA SER A 25 -4.22 -8.06 -3.78
C SER A 25 -4.90 -8.95 -4.82
N HIS A 26 -6.17 -8.69 -5.12
CA HIS A 26 -6.94 -9.45 -6.10
C HIS A 26 -6.50 -9.17 -7.54
N ASP A 27 -6.26 -7.90 -7.89
CA ASP A 27 -6.05 -7.47 -9.27
C ASP A 27 -4.58 -7.57 -9.70
N PHE A 28 -3.64 -7.57 -8.73
CA PHE A 28 -2.19 -7.51 -9.00
C PHE A 28 -1.37 -8.64 -8.38
N ASN A 29 -1.97 -9.74 -7.90
CA ASN A 29 -1.23 -10.87 -7.32
C ASN A 29 -0.16 -10.46 -6.27
N VAL A 30 -0.47 -9.43 -5.47
CA VAL A 30 0.39 -8.95 -4.38
C VAL A 30 -0.20 -9.43 -3.06
N ILE A 31 0.61 -10.06 -2.22
CA ILE A 31 0.24 -10.37 -0.84
C ILE A 31 0.47 -9.13 0.01
N THR A 32 -0.52 -8.74 0.80
CA THR A 32 -0.46 -7.57 1.67
C THR A 32 -0.49 -7.99 3.14
N ASN A 33 0.47 -7.52 3.93
CA ASN A 33 0.51 -7.70 5.38
C ASN A 33 0.44 -6.35 6.10
N ILE A 34 -0.53 -6.18 7.00
CA ILE A 34 -0.71 -4.94 7.77
C ILE A 34 0.28 -4.95 8.94
N ARG A 35 1.23 -4.00 8.93
CA ARG A 35 2.22 -3.84 10.01
C ARG A 35 1.73 -2.89 11.10
N ARG A 36 1.09 -1.79 10.71
CA ARG A 36 0.46 -0.80 11.60
C ARG A 36 -0.69 -0.12 10.87
N ALA A 37 -1.72 0.30 11.59
CA ALA A 37 -2.79 1.11 11.03
C ALA A 37 -3.36 2.03 12.11
N ASP A 38 -3.88 3.17 11.68
CA ASP A 38 -4.72 4.05 12.47
C ASP A 38 -5.81 4.60 11.54
N VAL A 39 -7.07 4.40 11.90
CA VAL A 39 -8.22 4.78 11.09
C VAL A 39 -9.14 5.61 11.96
N GLN A 40 -9.33 6.86 11.58
CA GLN A 40 -10.19 7.81 12.24
C GLN A 40 -11.27 8.31 11.27
N GLU A 41 -12.17 9.16 11.74
CA GLU A 41 -13.17 9.77 10.87
C GLU A 41 -12.48 10.71 9.86
N GLY A 42 -12.72 10.48 8.56
CA GLY A 42 -12.21 11.31 7.47
C GLY A 42 -10.74 11.11 7.09
N VAL A 43 -9.90 10.52 7.95
CA VAL A 43 -8.50 10.19 7.61
C VAL A 43 -8.07 8.86 8.23
N GLY A 44 -7.33 8.06 7.45
CA GLY A 44 -6.73 6.83 7.95
C GLY A 44 -5.40 6.56 7.25
N TRP A 45 -4.51 5.85 7.93
CA TRP A 45 -3.26 5.40 7.35
C TRP A 45 -2.95 3.97 7.75
N VAL A 46 -2.22 3.29 6.87
CA VAL A 46 -1.75 1.92 7.09
C VAL A 46 -0.32 1.80 6.58
N ILE A 47 0.52 1.11 7.34
CA ILE A 47 1.82 0.64 6.89
C ILE A 47 1.63 -0.81 6.46
N LEU A 48 1.84 -1.05 5.16
CA LEU A 48 1.77 -2.37 4.54
C LEU A 48 3.18 -2.86 4.26
N GLU A 49 3.37 -4.17 4.44
CA GLU A 49 4.43 -4.91 3.78
C GLU A 49 3.79 -5.67 2.61
N LEU A 50 4.39 -5.51 1.44
CA LEU A 50 3.95 -6.07 0.16
C LEU A 50 4.92 -7.18 -0.24
N GLU A 51 4.38 -8.32 -0.64
CA GLU A 51 5.15 -9.44 -1.17
C GLU A 51 4.60 -9.84 -2.54
N GLY A 52 5.48 -9.98 -3.52
CA GLY A 52 5.10 -10.35 -4.88
C GLY A 52 6.22 -10.06 -5.87
N GLU A 53 5.99 -10.31 -7.15
CA GLU A 53 6.92 -9.92 -8.21
C GLU A 53 7.09 -8.39 -8.25
N ILE A 54 8.30 -7.89 -8.53
CA ILE A 54 8.59 -6.44 -8.52
C ILE A 54 7.63 -5.68 -9.45
N LEU A 55 7.38 -6.24 -10.65
CA LEU A 55 6.49 -5.63 -11.63
C LEU A 55 5.03 -5.59 -11.16
N GLU A 56 4.57 -6.60 -10.43
CA GLU A 56 3.22 -6.60 -9.82
C GLU A 56 3.12 -5.53 -8.73
N ILE A 57 4.13 -5.46 -7.85
CA ILE A 57 4.21 -4.46 -6.79
C ILE A 57 4.18 -3.05 -7.40
N GLU A 58 5.02 -2.74 -8.37
CA GLU A 58 5.05 -1.40 -8.97
C GLU A 58 3.73 -1.03 -9.67
N ARG A 59 3.13 -1.94 -10.47
CA ARG A 59 1.84 -1.69 -11.12
C ARG A 59 0.72 -1.46 -10.11
N SER A 60 0.70 -2.25 -9.03
CA SER A 60 -0.29 -2.10 -7.97
C SER A 60 -0.15 -0.75 -7.25
N LEU A 61 1.07 -0.30 -6.97
CA LEU A 61 1.35 0.99 -6.35
C LEU A 61 1.00 2.17 -7.26
N GLU A 62 1.24 2.04 -8.57
CA GLU A 62 0.80 3.03 -9.56
C GLU A 62 -0.74 3.14 -9.60
N TRP A 63 -1.44 2.01 -9.61
CA TRP A 63 -2.90 1.99 -9.53
C TRP A 63 -3.42 2.65 -8.24
N VAL A 64 -2.87 2.30 -7.08
CA VAL A 64 -3.25 2.91 -5.78
C VAL A 64 -3.07 4.43 -5.80
N ARG A 65 -1.96 4.93 -6.38
CA ARG A 65 -1.75 6.39 -6.54
C ARG A 65 -2.77 7.01 -7.49
N SER A 66 -3.11 6.34 -8.60
CA SER A 66 -4.04 6.87 -9.60
C SER A 66 -5.47 7.06 -9.09
N ILE A 67 -5.90 6.26 -8.09
CA ILE A 67 -7.20 6.42 -7.44
C ILE A 67 -7.18 7.44 -6.28
N GLY A 68 -6.05 8.13 -6.07
CA GLY A 68 -5.91 9.23 -5.11
C GLY A 68 -5.43 8.83 -3.72
N VAL A 69 -5.05 7.57 -3.49
CA VAL A 69 -4.43 7.16 -2.22
C VAL A 69 -2.97 7.62 -2.22
N ARG A 70 -2.57 8.35 -1.18
CA ARG A 70 -1.18 8.77 -1.04
C ARG A 70 -0.32 7.58 -0.62
N VAL A 71 0.78 7.35 -1.32
CA VAL A 71 1.74 6.27 -1.07
C VAL A 71 3.11 6.87 -0.77
N ASP A 72 3.59 6.71 0.46
CA ASP A 72 4.93 7.12 0.88
C ASP A 72 5.82 5.89 1.18
N PRO A 73 7.12 5.90 0.85
CA PRO A 73 8.05 4.88 1.30
C PRO A 73 8.18 4.92 2.83
N THR A 74 8.43 3.78 3.47
CA THR A 74 8.75 3.77 4.90
C THR A 74 10.24 3.97 5.13
N LEU A 75 10.62 4.56 6.28
CA LEU A 75 12.03 4.80 6.64
C LEU A 75 12.92 3.55 6.59
N GLY A 76 12.33 2.35 6.78
CA GLY A 76 13.05 1.08 6.71
C GLY A 76 13.48 0.65 5.30
N ASP A 77 12.81 1.19 4.27
CA ASP A 77 13.11 0.93 2.85
C ASP A 77 14.03 2.02 2.24
N LEU A 78 14.38 3.06 3.01
CA LEU A 78 15.34 4.10 2.60
C LEU A 78 16.80 3.67 2.82
N VAL A 79 17.05 2.40 3.10
CA VAL A 79 18.41 1.85 3.17
C VAL A 79 18.76 1.28 1.80
N GLU A 80 19.39 2.10 0.96
CA GLU A 80 20.42 1.65 0.01
C GLU A 80 21.20 2.87 -0.52
N PRO A 81 22.51 2.98 -0.22
CA PRO A 81 23.52 3.32 -1.21
C PRO A 81 24.01 2.07 -1.96
#